data_AF-A0A7W0FIZ1-F1
#
_entry.id   AF-A0A7W0FIZ1-F1
#
_cell.length_a   1.000
_cell.length_b   1.000
_cell.length_c   1.000
_cell.angle_alpha   90.00
_cell.angle_beta   90.00
_cell.angle_gamma   90.00
#
_symmetry.space_group_name_H-M   'P 1'
#
loop_
_entity.id
_entity.type
_entity.pdbx_description
1 polymer ?
#
loop_
_entity_poly.entity_id
_entity_poly.type
_entity_poly.pdbx_seq_one_letter_code
_entity_poly.pdbx_strand_id
1 'polypeptide(L)'
;MVNETKSGADILLGILNQMNQEANFPMSVLTDKEGLPIASAFSNGADPEKQSAVVAFLQKTAVQVSKQLGMDEIDEISFSYVDGQHLICRPFNIDSNRLILAIIVSDRDQSYRRITNRALSEIRNIWN
;
A
#
# COMPACT_ATOMS: atom_id res chain seq x y z
N MET A 1 -3.90 14.97 32.72
CA MET A 1 -3.89 13.81 31.82
C MET A 1 -4.46 14.28 30.49
N VAL A 2 -3.60 14.59 29.53
CA VAL A 2 -4.02 14.99 28.18
C VAL A 2 -4.30 13.69 27.43
N ASN A 3 -5.56 13.44 27.06
CA ASN A 3 -5.88 12.41 26.08
C ASN A 3 -5.37 12.94 24.73
N GLU A 4 -4.18 12.52 24.32
CA GLU A 4 -3.69 12.78 22.96
C GLU A 4 -4.51 11.93 21.99
N THR A 5 -5.46 12.58 21.32
CA THR A 5 -6.13 12.02 20.16
C THR A 5 -5.05 11.74 19.11
N LYS A 6 -4.66 10.47 18.94
CA LYS A 6 -3.72 10.07 17.88
C LYS A 6 -4.23 10.60 16.54
N SER A 7 -3.36 11.23 15.76
CA SER A 7 -3.72 11.72 14.42
C SER A 7 -4.16 10.54 13.54
N GLY A 8 -5.04 10.76 12.57
CA GLY A 8 -5.44 9.71 11.62
C GLY A 8 -4.23 9.05 10.94
N ALA A 9 -3.19 9.84 10.65
CA ALA A 9 -1.92 9.33 10.11
C ALA A 9 -1.19 8.36 11.06
N ASP A 10 -1.23 8.60 12.38
CA ASP A 10 -0.61 7.73 13.38
C ASP A 10 -1.33 6.39 13.49
N ILE A 11 -2.66 6.39 13.34
CA ILE A 11 -3.47 5.16 13.34
C ILE A 11 -3.16 4.34 12.08
N LEU A 12 -3.12 4.99 10.92
CA LEU A 12 -2.76 4.34 9.65
C LEU A 12 -1.33 3.76 9.70
N LEU A 13 -0.38 4.51 10.25
CA LEU A 13 0.98 4.02 10.49
C LEU A 13 0.99 2.80 11.43
N GLY A 14 0.14 2.79 12.46
CA GLY A 14 -0.06 1.63 13.33
C GLY A 14 -0.49 0.37 12.58
N ILE A 15 -1.48 0.49 11.68
CA ILE A 15 -1.95 -0.61 10.82
C ILE A 15 -0.82 -1.12 9.93
N LEU A 16 -0.09 -0.22 9.28
CA LEU A 16 1.03 -0.57 8.40
C LEU A 16 2.15 -1.29 9.16
N ASN A 17 2.51 -0.82 10.35
CA ASN A 17 3.50 -1.48 11.21
C ASN A 17 3.04 -2.87 11.65
N GLN A 18 1.79 -3.02 12.08
CA GLN A 18 1.24 -4.31 12.49
C GLN A 18 1.23 -5.30 11.31
N MET A 19 0.79 -4.85 10.13
CA MET A 19 0.81 -5.64 8.90
C MET A 19 2.23 -6.10 8.55
N ASN A 20 3.21 -5.18 8.62
CA ASN A 20 4.60 -5.50 8.32
C ASN A 20 5.20 -6.47 9.34
N GLN A 21 4.88 -6.34 10.63
CA GLN A 21 5.38 -7.23 11.68
C GLN A 21 4.81 -8.64 11.54
N GLU A 22 3.49 -8.78 11.32
CA GLU A 22 2.85 -10.09 11.22
C GLU A 22 3.28 -10.88 9.98
N ALA A 23 3.57 -10.18 8.89
CA ALA A 23 3.96 -10.79 7.62
C ALA A 23 5.45 -10.63 7.30
N ASN A 24 6.26 -10.02 8.18
CA ASN A 24 7.66 -9.69 7.90
C ASN A 24 7.87 -8.93 6.58
N PHE A 25 6.97 -7.99 6.23
CA PHE A 25 7.17 -7.14 5.07
C PHE A 25 8.27 -6.11 5.34
N PRO A 26 9.26 -5.94 4.45
CA PRO A 26 10.29 -4.92 4.62
C PRO A 26 9.74 -3.49 4.58
N MET A 27 8.61 -3.31 3.89
CA MET A 27 8.02 -2.01 3.61
C MET A 27 6.52 -2.15 3.36
N SER A 28 5.78 -1.14 3.83
CA SER A 28 4.46 -0.80 3.32
C SER A 28 4.25 0.70 3.25
N VAL A 29 3.49 1.14 2.26
CA VAL A 29 3.17 2.54 2.02
C VAL A 29 1.71 2.65 1.63
N LEU A 30 0.99 3.59 2.25
CA LEU A 30 -0.32 4.02 1.82
C LEU A 30 -0.17 5.40 1.15
N THR A 31 -0.57 5.51 -0.10
CA THR A 31 -0.52 6.76 -0.87
C THR A 31 -1.90 7.16 -1.38
N ASP A 32 -2.03 8.42 -1.78
CA ASP A 32 -3.11 8.82 -2.67
C ASP A 32 -2.86 8.36 -4.12
N LYS A 33 -3.78 8.70 -5.03
CA LYS A 33 -3.68 8.40 -6.47
C LYS A 33 -2.51 9.09 -7.19
N GLU A 34 -1.97 10.17 -6.62
CA GLU A 34 -0.85 10.92 -7.21
C GLU A 34 0.51 10.42 -6.72
N GLY A 35 0.53 9.60 -5.65
CA GLY A 35 1.73 9.03 -5.05
C GLY A 35 2.26 9.81 -3.88
N LEU A 36 1.45 10.69 -3.30
CA LEU A 36 1.82 11.37 -2.07
C LEU A 36 1.62 10.41 -0.89
N PRO A 37 2.65 10.16 -0.06
CA PRO A 37 2.52 9.28 1.10
C PRO A 37 1.56 9.87 2.13
N ILE A 38 0.60 9.05 2.56
CA ILE A 38 -0.30 9.32 3.68
C ILE A 38 0.28 8.69 4.95
N ALA A 39 0.78 7.45 4.84
CA ALA A 39 1.47 6.73 5.91
C ALA A 39 2.46 5.74 5.30
N SER A 40 3.54 5.45 6.03
CA SER A 40 4.59 4.57 5.53
C SER A 40 5.34 3.89 6.67
N ALA A 41 5.50 2.57 6.60
CA ALA A 41 6.24 1.77 7.56
C ALA A 41 7.39 1.03 6.86
N PHE A 42 8.60 1.13 7.43
CA PHE A 42 9.80 0.48 6.91
C PHE A 42 10.49 -0.25 8.03
N SER A 43 11.01 -1.44 7.75
CA SER A 43 11.91 -2.11 8.68
C SER A 43 13.35 -1.57 8.60
N ASN A 44 13.78 -1.02 7.45
CA ASN A 44 15.22 -0.82 7.15
C ASN A 44 15.61 0.57 6.57
N GLY A 45 14.99 1.68 6.99
CA GLY A 45 15.50 3.03 6.66
C GLY A 45 15.43 3.46 5.19
N ALA A 46 14.52 2.88 4.41
CA ALA A 46 14.25 3.32 3.04
C ALA A 46 13.59 4.71 2.99
N ASP A 47 13.80 5.45 1.89
CA ASP A 47 13.21 6.76 1.63
C ASP A 47 11.73 6.62 1.21
N PRO A 48 10.77 7.07 2.04
CA PRO A 48 9.34 6.90 1.79
C PRO A 48 8.85 7.64 0.55
N GLU A 49 9.39 8.83 0.28
CA GLU A 49 8.92 9.70 -0.80
C GLU A 49 9.26 9.10 -2.16
N LYS A 50 10.49 8.61 -2.32
CA LYS A 50 10.92 7.96 -3.56
C LYS A 50 10.08 6.73 -3.88
N GLN A 51 9.77 5.91 -2.87
CA GLN A 51 9.01 4.69 -3.05
C GLN A 51 7.54 4.99 -3.40
N SER A 52 6.95 5.98 -2.74
CA SER A 52 5.58 6.44 -3.02
C SER A 52 5.43 6.97 -4.45
N ALA A 53 6.41 7.72 -4.94
CA ALA A 53 6.43 8.22 -6.32
C ALA A 53 6.49 7.08 -7.35
N VAL A 54 7.30 6.05 -7.10
CA VAL A 54 7.36 4.84 -7.96
C VAL A 54 6.01 4.13 -7.97
N VAL A 55 5.39 3.92 -6.81
CA VAL A 55 4.06 3.28 -6.69
C VAL A 55 3.00 3.99 -7.53
N ALA A 56 2.92 5.32 -7.47
CA ALA A 56 1.94 6.04 -8.28
C ALA A 56 2.26 6.06 -9.77
N PHE A 57 3.55 6.10 -10.14
CA PHE A 57 3.94 5.96 -11.54
C PHE A 57 3.48 4.60 -12.10
N LEU A 58 3.67 3.51 -11.34
CA LEU A 58 3.19 2.18 -11.71
C LEU A 58 1.67 2.14 -11.82
N GLN A 59 0.94 2.72 -10.86
CA GLN A 59 -0.52 2.80 -10.91
C GLN A 59 -1.02 3.58 -12.12
N LYS A 60 -0.44 4.76 -12.41
CA LYS A 60 -0.80 5.58 -13.57
C LYS A 60 -0.59 4.81 -14.87
N THR A 61 0.54 4.13 -14.99
CA THR A 61 0.87 3.29 -16.15
C THR A 61 -0.12 2.15 -16.30
N ALA A 62 -0.41 1.41 -15.22
CA ALA A 62 -1.33 0.29 -15.26
C ALA A 62 -2.76 0.72 -15.61
N VAL A 63 -3.23 1.87 -15.10
CA VAL A 63 -4.55 2.45 -15.47
C VAL A 63 -4.62 2.79 -16.95
N GLN A 64 -3.54 3.35 -17.52
CA GLN A 64 -3.47 3.62 -18.97
C GLN A 64 -3.53 2.33 -19.79
N VAL A 65 -2.78 1.31 -19.38
CA VAL A 65 -2.77 -0.01 -20.03
C VAL A 65 -4.15 -0.66 -19.95
N SER A 66 -4.77 -0.71 -18.77
CA SER A 66 -6.12 -1.28 -18.57
C SER A 66 -7.15 -0.61 -19.50
N LYS A 67 -7.13 0.73 -19.59
CA LYS A 67 -8.00 1.48 -20.52
C LYS A 67 -7.77 1.11 -21.98
N GLN A 68 -6.52 0.95 -22.40
CA GLN A 68 -6.18 0.56 -23.77
C GLN A 68 -6.60 -0.88 -24.08
N LEU A 69 -6.55 -1.76 -23.09
CA LEU A 69 -6.96 -3.16 -23.21
C LEU A 69 -8.47 -3.38 -23.04
N GLY A 70 -9.23 -2.33 -22.70
CA GLY A 70 -10.67 -2.46 -22.41
C GLY A 70 -10.96 -3.30 -21.16
N MET A 71 -10.03 -3.31 -20.20
CA MET A 71 -10.19 -4.03 -18.93
C MET A 71 -10.90 -3.16 -17.90
N ASP A 72 -11.59 -3.82 -16.97
CA ASP A 72 -12.24 -3.18 -15.81
C ASP A 72 -11.21 -2.66 -14.79
N GLU A 73 -11.69 -2.34 -13.58
CA GLU A 73 -10.86 -1.87 -12.48
C GLU A 73 -9.72 -2.84 -12.14
N ILE A 74 -8.55 -2.26 -11.87
CA ILE A 74 -7.36 -2.99 -11.46
C ILE A 74 -7.52 -3.36 -9.98
N ASP A 75 -7.51 -4.65 -9.65
CA ASP A 75 -7.47 -5.14 -8.27
C ASP A 75 -6.03 -5.10 -7.70
N GLU A 76 -5.03 -5.41 -8.52
CA GLU A 76 -3.64 -5.53 -8.10
C GLU A 76 -2.67 -5.34 -9.27
N ILE A 77 -1.51 -4.76 -8.96
CA ILE A 77 -0.33 -4.71 -9.84
C ILE A 77 0.80 -5.40 -9.08
N SER A 78 1.48 -6.33 -9.73
CA SER A 78 2.62 -7.05 -9.15
C SER A 78 3.85 -6.89 -10.03
N PHE A 79 4.95 -6.42 -9.43
CA PHE A 79 6.27 -6.38 -10.04
C PHE A 79 7.17 -7.38 -9.35
N SER A 80 7.64 -8.38 -10.11
CA SER A 80 8.52 -9.44 -9.60
C SER A 80 9.97 -9.08 -9.89
N TYR A 81 10.81 -9.09 -8.86
CA TYR A 81 12.25 -8.93 -8.97
C TYR A 81 12.93 -10.30 -9.14
N VAL A 82 14.11 -10.30 -9.76
CA VAL A 82 14.88 -11.52 -10.05
C VAL A 82 15.37 -12.24 -8.79
N ASP A 83 15.46 -11.52 -7.68
CA ASP A 83 15.86 -12.04 -6.36
C ASP A 83 14.69 -12.68 -5.59
N GLY A 84 13.50 -12.73 -6.18
CA GLY A 84 12.30 -13.31 -5.58
C GLY A 84 11.46 -12.32 -4.78
N GLN A 85 11.88 -11.06 -4.66
CA GLN A 85 11.02 -10.03 -4.05
C GLN A 85 9.90 -9.62 -4.99
N HIS A 86 8.79 -9.15 -4.42
CA HIS A 86 7.67 -8.61 -5.18
C HIS A 86 7.21 -7.28 -4.61
N LEU A 87 7.09 -6.27 -5.47
CA LEU A 87 6.33 -5.07 -5.17
C LEU A 87 4.88 -5.32 -5.56
N ILE A 88 3.99 -5.27 -4.58
CA ILE A 88 2.55 -5.41 -4.77
C ILE A 88 1.90 -4.06 -4.53
N CYS A 89 1.15 -3.56 -5.51
CA CYS A 89 0.34 -2.34 -5.40
C CYS A 89 -1.14 -2.71 -5.52
N ARG A 90 -1.92 -2.35 -4.51
CA ARG A 90 -3.37 -2.63 -4.42
C ARG A 90 -4.13 -1.31 -4.37
N PRO A 91 -4.60 -0.79 -5.53
CA PRO A 91 -5.46 0.38 -5.55
C PRO A 91 -6.81 0.03 -4.92
N PHE A 92 -7.40 0.99 -4.22
CA PHE A 92 -8.74 0.84 -3.65
C PHE A 92 -9.41 2.20 -3.50
N ASN A 93 -10.74 2.19 -3.49
CA ASN A 93 -11.54 3.39 -3.31
C ASN A 93 -12.07 3.46 -1.86
N ILE A 94 -12.08 4.66 -1.32
CA ILE A 94 -12.82 5.07 -0.11
C ILE A 94 -13.59 6.34 -0.48
N ASP A 95 -14.92 6.25 -0.56
CA ASP A 95 -15.78 7.32 -1.10
C ASP A 95 -15.29 7.84 -2.47
N SER A 96 -14.88 9.11 -2.52
CA SER A 96 -14.33 9.77 -3.71
C SER A 96 -12.80 9.73 -3.78
N ASN A 97 -12.14 9.20 -2.74
CA ASN A 97 -10.69 9.10 -2.67
C ASN A 97 -10.21 7.75 -3.21
N ARG A 98 -9.29 7.81 -4.17
CA ARG A 98 -8.55 6.64 -4.64
C ARG A 98 -7.21 6.59 -3.93
N LEU A 99 -6.98 5.49 -3.23
CA LEU A 99 -5.76 5.21 -2.48
C LEU A 99 -5.04 4.01 -3.06
N ILE A 100 -3.77 3.86 -2.70
CA ILE A 100 -2.94 2.73 -3.11
C ILE A 100 -2.21 2.20 -1.88
N LEU A 101 -2.42 0.93 -1.56
CA LEU A 101 -1.57 0.23 -0.60
C LEU A 101 -0.48 -0.51 -1.36
N ALA A 102 0.78 -0.16 -1.11
CA ALA A 102 1.93 -0.84 -1.67
C ALA A 102 2.72 -1.57 -0.59
N ILE A 103 3.20 -2.77 -0.90
CA ILE A 103 4.05 -3.59 -0.01
C ILE A 103 5.20 -4.24 -0.78
N ILE A 104 6.30 -4.51 -0.09
CA ILE A 104 7.32 -5.44 -0.57
C ILE A 104 7.10 -6.78 0.12
N VAL A 105 7.06 -7.85 -0.67
CA VAL A 105 7.02 -9.24 -0.21
C VAL A 105 8.38 -9.85 -0.50
N SER A 106 9.02 -10.42 0.51
CA SER A 106 10.43 -10.87 0.42
C SER A 106 10.59 -12.23 -0.25
N ASP A 107 9.54 -13.05 -0.24
CA ASP A 107 9.54 -14.41 -0.76
C ASP A 107 8.35 -14.60 -1.72
N ARG A 108 8.61 -15.26 -2.85
CA ARG A 108 7.65 -15.50 -3.92
C ARG A 108 6.43 -16.30 -3.48
N ASP A 109 6.63 -17.24 -2.56
CA ASP A 109 5.56 -18.13 -2.09
C ASP A 109 4.84 -17.60 -0.84
N GLN A 110 5.24 -16.41 -0.37
CA GLN A 110 4.65 -15.81 0.81
C GLN A 110 3.22 -15.32 0.54
N SER A 111 2.27 -15.86 1.30
CA SER A 111 0.88 -15.40 1.24
C SER A 111 0.71 -14.01 1.89
N TYR A 112 0.41 -12.99 1.09
CA TYR A 112 0.18 -11.61 1.55
C TYR A 112 -1.28 -11.14 1.43
N ARG A 113 -2.13 -11.86 0.68
CA ARG A 113 -3.48 -11.36 0.34
C ARG A 113 -4.40 -11.25 1.55
N ARG A 114 -4.32 -12.19 2.49
CA ARG A 114 -5.14 -12.17 3.71
C ARG A 114 -4.80 -10.98 4.62
N ILE A 115 -3.50 -10.77 4.86
CA ILE A 115 -3.03 -9.70 5.75
C ILE A 115 -3.31 -8.32 5.14
N THR A 116 -3.08 -8.15 3.84
CA THR A 116 -3.39 -6.90 3.13
C THR A 116 -4.89 -6.63 3.06
N ASN A 117 -5.74 -7.65 2.85
CA ASN A 117 -7.20 -7.48 2.91
C ASN A 117 -7.67 -7.01 4.29
N ARG A 118 -7.07 -7.53 5.37
CA ARG A 118 -7.39 -7.08 6.73
C ARG A 118 -7.00 -5.60 6.91
N ALA A 119 -5.77 -5.23 6.55
CA ALA A 119 -5.30 -3.84 6.62
C ALA A 119 -6.18 -2.88 5.79
N LEU A 120 -6.54 -3.25 4.56
CA LEU A 120 -7.47 -2.45 3.72
C LEU A 120 -8.84 -2.24 4.38
N SER A 121 -9.33 -3.25 5.11
CA SER A 121 -10.62 -3.16 5.81
C SER A 121 -10.51 -2.25 7.04
N GLU A 122 -9.42 -2.35 7.80
CA GLU A 122 -9.14 -1.46 8.94
C GLU A 122 -8.97 0.00 8.49
N ILE A 123 -8.25 0.25 7.40
CA ILE A 123 -8.06 1.59 6.82
C ILE A 123 -9.40 2.19 6.39
N ARG A 124 -10.27 1.42 5.73
CA ARG A 124 -11.63 1.87 5.36
C ARG A 124 -12.45 2.27 6.58
N ASN A 125 -12.33 1.54 7.68
CA ASN A 125 -13.10 1.82 8.90
C ASN A 125 -12.66 3.10 9.62
N ILE A 126 -11.41 3.54 9.45
CA ILE A 126 -10.91 4.79 10.04
C ILE A 126 -11.41 6.01 9.26
N TRP A 127 -11.65 5.83 7.96
CA TRP A 127 -12.05 6.91 7.08
C TRP A 127 -13.55 7.26 7.17
N ASN A 128 -14.34 6.31 7.68
CA ASN A 128 -15.79 6.44 7.89
C ASN A 128 -16.14 7.20 9.18
#